data_AF-A0A4S1XCJ4-F1
#
_entry.id   AF-A0A4S1XCJ4-F1
#
_cell.length_a   1.000
_cell.length_b   1.000
_cell.length_c   1.000
_cell.angle_alpha   90.00
_cell.angle_beta   90.00
_cell.angle_gamma   90.00
#
_symmetry.space_group_name_H-M   'P 1'
#
loop_
_entity.id
_entity.type
_entity.pdbx_description
1 polymer ?
#
loop_
_entity_poly.entity_id
_entity_poly.type
_entity_poly.pdbx_seq_one_letter_code
_entity_poly.pdbx_strand_id
1 'polypeptide(L)'
;MPIRYTLLALLALATPAAAQIILSSADQAAAFKAAGFKKHGSQWQACGDPGSASYTPGKIETFRDLNGDGRPEAVITEGSIACFGGDEMGYNLVSKQADQTWKRITDGAGILTILATKGMGGWPDLEIGGQGFCFPVQRWNGKAYVLQRHQYEGKPCRPAR
;
A
#
# COMPACT_ATOMS: atom_id res chain seq x y z
N MET A 1 -6.32 -15.61 -69.27
CA MET A 1 -6.70 -15.84 -67.87
C MET A 1 -6.20 -14.67 -67.03
N PRO A 2 -7.04 -13.82 -66.41
CA PRO A 2 -6.55 -12.74 -65.56
C PRO A 2 -6.41 -13.19 -64.10
N ILE A 3 -5.22 -13.04 -63.54
CA ILE A 3 -4.91 -13.31 -62.13
C ILE A 3 -5.38 -12.10 -61.31
N ARG A 4 -6.33 -12.33 -60.40
CA ARG A 4 -6.84 -11.32 -59.47
C ARG A 4 -5.92 -11.26 -58.25
N TYR A 5 -5.28 -10.11 -58.01
CA TYR A 5 -4.55 -9.85 -56.77
C TYR A 5 -5.52 -9.32 -55.71
N THR A 6 -5.76 -10.11 -54.67
CA THR A 6 -6.53 -9.70 -53.50
C THR A 6 -5.59 -8.99 -52.52
N LEU A 7 -5.72 -7.67 -52.36
CA LEU A 7 -5.04 -6.94 -51.29
C LEU A 7 -5.68 -7.31 -49.94
N LEU A 8 -4.92 -7.95 -49.05
CA LEU A 8 -5.26 -8.05 -47.63
C LEU A 8 -4.78 -6.76 -46.92
N ALA A 9 -5.72 -5.95 -46.44
CA ALA A 9 -5.42 -4.84 -45.55
C ALA A 9 -5.28 -5.36 -44.11
N LEU A 10 -4.07 -5.32 -43.54
CA LEU A 10 -3.84 -5.54 -42.12
C LEU A 10 -4.24 -4.26 -41.35
N LEU A 11 -5.32 -4.33 -40.56
CA LEU A 11 -5.58 -3.34 -39.51
C LEU A 11 -4.67 -3.63 -38.31
N ALA A 12 -3.73 -2.72 -38.04
CA ALA A 12 -2.94 -2.74 -36.82
C ALA A 12 -3.83 -2.32 -35.63
N LEU A 13 -4.11 -3.27 -34.72
CA LEU A 13 -4.73 -3.00 -33.43
C LEU A 13 -3.69 -2.31 -32.53
N ALA A 14 -3.83 -1.01 -32.31
CA ALA A 14 -3.04 -0.29 -31.32
C ALA A 14 -3.48 -0.72 -29.91
N THR A 15 -2.67 -1.54 -29.24
CA THR A 15 -2.85 -1.83 -27.81
C THR A 15 -2.52 -0.57 -27.00
N PRO A 16 -3.41 -0.08 -26.13
CA PRO A 16 -3.09 1.03 -25.26
C PRO A 16 -1.98 0.60 -24.30
N ALA A 17 -0.84 1.30 -24.35
CA ALA A 17 0.21 1.12 -23.37
C ALA A 17 -0.34 1.59 -22.01
N ALA A 18 -0.40 0.68 -21.03
CA ALA A 18 -0.66 1.06 -19.66
C ALA A 18 0.44 2.05 -19.25
N ALA A 19 0.07 3.31 -19.03
CA ALA A 19 0.98 4.33 -18.55
C ALA A 19 1.54 3.84 -17.21
N GLN A 20 2.82 3.47 -17.20
CA GLN A 20 3.53 3.20 -15.95
C GLN A 20 3.52 4.51 -15.17
N ILE A 21 2.81 4.55 -14.05
CA ILE A 21 2.85 5.70 -13.14
C ILE A 21 4.28 5.81 -12.64
N ILE A 22 5.07 6.68 -13.27
CA ILE A 22 6.45 6.92 -12.85
C ILE A 22 6.38 7.61 -11.49
N LEU A 23 7.03 6.98 -10.53
CA LEU A 23 7.10 7.37 -9.13
C LEU A 23 7.94 8.65 -9.01
N SER A 24 7.31 9.82 -9.11
CA SER A 24 8.03 11.10 -8.99
C SER A 24 8.61 11.27 -7.58
N SER A 25 9.80 11.86 -7.46
CA SER A 25 10.41 12.15 -6.17
C SER A 25 9.56 13.10 -5.32
N ALA A 26 8.78 13.98 -5.97
CA ALA A 26 7.82 14.86 -5.32
C ALA A 26 6.66 14.08 -4.69
N ASP A 27 6.09 13.10 -5.41
CA ASP A 27 5.03 12.24 -4.87
C ASP A 27 5.53 11.38 -3.71
N GLN A 28 6.75 10.83 -3.80
CA GLN A 28 7.36 10.10 -2.67
C GLN A 28 7.44 10.97 -1.41
N ALA A 29 7.99 12.18 -1.56
CA ALA A 29 8.12 13.11 -0.44
C ALA A 29 6.76 13.55 0.12
N ALA A 30 5.76 13.74 -0.73
CA ALA A 30 4.40 14.09 -0.31
C ALA A 30 3.72 12.92 0.43
N ALA A 31 3.88 11.69 -0.05
CA ALA A 31 3.39 10.48 0.61
C ALA A 31 4.01 10.30 2.01
N PHE A 32 5.34 10.46 2.14
CA PHE A 32 6.03 10.44 3.44
C PHE A 32 5.49 11.51 4.39
N LYS A 33 5.33 12.74 3.93
CA LYS A 33 4.77 13.83 4.75
C LYS A 33 3.34 13.55 5.19
N ALA A 34 2.50 13.01 4.32
CA ALA A 34 1.13 12.58 4.67
C ALA A 34 1.14 11.43 5.70
N ALA A 35 2.13 10.53 5.62
CA ALA A 35 2.40 9.52 6.63
C ALA A 35 3.10 10.08 7.88
N GLY A 36 3.25 11.39 8.03
CA GLY A 36 3.81 12.04 9.22
C GLY A 36 5.34 11.95 9.34
N PHE A 37 6.02 11.42 8.33
CA PHE A 37 7.47 11.33 8.32
C PHE A 37 8.10 12.70 8.08
N LYS A 38 9.22 12.91 8.76
CA LYS A 38 10.12 14.04 8.56
C LYS A 38 11.43 13.54 7.98
N LYS A 39 12.10 14.41 7.22
CA LYS A 39 13.39 14.08 6.62
C LYS A 39 14.51 14.44 7.60
N HIS A 40 15.29 13.45 8.00
CA HIS A 40 16.48 13.57 8.85
C HIS A 40 17.70 13.14 8.02
N GLY A 41 18.43 14.12 7.47
CA GLY A 41 19.48 13.85 6.49
C GLY A 41 18.92 13.19 5.22
N SER A 42 19.37 11.97 4.91
CA SER A 42 18.87 11.17 3.79
C SER A 42 17.69 10.27 4.14
N GLN A 43 17.35 10.15 5.44
CA GLN A 43 16.36 9.21 5.95
C GLN A 43 15.02 9.89 6.22
N TRP A 44 13.93 9.13 6.07
CA TRP A 44 12.61 9.51 6.55
C TRP A 44 12.36 8.85 7.90
N GLN A 45 11.89 9.61 8.89
CA GLN A 45 11.65 9.12 10.25
C GLN A 45 10.34 9.69 10.78
N ALA A 46 9.56 8.91 11.53
CA ALA A 46 8.29 9.39 12.10
C ALA A 46 8.11 9.03 13.57
N CYS A 47 8.52 7.84 13.99
CA CYS A 47 8.16 7.29 15.29
C CYS A 47 8.97 7.86 16.47
N GLY A 48 10.05 8.59 16.20
CA GLY A 48 10.84 9.28 17.22
C GLY A 48 11.83 8.38 17.98
N ASP A 49 12.26 7.28 17.35
CA ASP A 49 13.31 6.42 17.89
C ASP A 49 14.60 7.23 18.17
N PRO A 50 15.26 7.05 19.33
CA PRO A 50 16.45 7.82 19.72
C PRO A 50 17.76 7.38 19.04
N GLY A 51 17.71 6.49 18.04
CA GLY A 51 18.88 5.89 17.38
C GLY A 51 19.22 4.50 17.93
N SER A 52 18.21 3.71 18.26
CA SER A 52 18.33 2.34 18.73
C SER A 52 18.93 1.42 17.66
N ALA A 53 19.58 0.33 18.10
CA ALA A 53 20.15 -0.65 17.18
C ALA A 53 19.09 -1.38 16.32
N SER A 54 17.83 -1.40 16.76
CA SER A 54 16.71 -1.98 16.02
C SER A 54 16.11 -1.06 14.95
N TYR A 55 16.58 0.19 14.88
CA TYR A 55 15.96 1.20 14.03
C TYR A 55 16.15 0.91 12.54
N THR A 56 15.03 0.92 11.80
CA THR A 56 15.01 0.88 10.34
C THR A 56 14.24 2.10 9.82
N PRO A 57 14.84 2.96 8.99
CA PRO A 57 14.20 4.16 8.48
C PRO A 57 12.96 3.91 7.62
N GLY A 58 12.16 4.96 7.48
CA GLY A 58 10.99 5.03 6.61
C GLY A 58 11.25 4.58 5.17
N LYS A 59 10.48 3.61 4.68
CA LYS A 59 10.56 3.07 3.32
C LYS A 59 9.18 2.93 2.67
N ILE A 60 9.07 3.25 1.39
CA ILE A 60 7.88 2.94 0.59
C ILE A 60 8.00 1.49 0.09
N GLU A 61 7.14 0.60 0.56
CA GLU A 61 7.10 -0.82 0.16
C GLU A 61 6.15 -1.07 -1.02
N THR A 62 5.12 -0.25 -1.15
CA THR A 62 4.16 -0.33 -2.26
C THR A 62 3.85 1.07 -2.74
N PHE A 63 3.76 1.24 -4.06
CA PHE A 63 3.27 2.46 -4.69
C PHE A 63 2.54 2.10 -5.98
N ARG A 64 1.21 2.06 -5.94
CA ARG A 64 0.34 1.72 -7.08
C ARG A 64 -1.10 2.07 -6.74
N ASP A 65 -1.97 2.11 -7.74
CA ASP A 65 -3.41 2.19 -7.51
C ASP A 65 -3.92 0.89 -6.86
N LEU A 66 -4.42 0.99 -5.63
CA LEU A 66 -4.94 -0.14 -4.85
C LEU A 66 -6.47 -0.23 -4.91
N ASN A 67 -7.15 0.90 -4.99
CA ASN A 67 -8.62 0.96 -4.94
C ASN A 67 -9.28 0.99 -6.33
N GLY A 68 -8.52 1.23 -7.40
CA GLY A 68 -8.97 1.30 -8.79
C GLY A 68 -9.49 2.67 -9.23
N ASP A 69 -9.15 3.75 -8.52
CA ASP A 69 -9.64 5.11 -8.81
C ASP A 69 -8.75 5.89 -9.80
N GLY A 70 -7.67 5.26 -10.29
CA GLY A 70 -6.71 5.84 -11.22
C GLY A 70 -5.60 6.65 -10.56
N ARG A 71 -5.55 6.72 -9.22
CA ARG A 71 -4.49 7.40 -8.46
C ARG A 71 -3.73 6.39 -7.59
N PRO A 72 -2.44 6.64 -7.30
CA PRO A 72 -1.66 5.71 -6.50
C PRO A 72 -1.91 5.87 -5.00
N GLU A 73 -1.86 4.74 -4.31
CA GLU A 73 -1.62 4.63 -2.88
C GLU A 73 -0.16 4.27 -2.61
N ALA A 74 0.31 4.57 -1.40
CA ALA A 74 1.60 4.10 -0.89
C ALA A 74 1.47 3.42 0.47
N VAL A 75 2.18 2.31 0.63
CA VAL A 75 2.42 1.69 1.94
C VAL A 75 3.82 2.07 2.38
N ILE A 76 3.91 2.77 3.50
CA ILE A 76 5.16 3.25 4.08
C ILE A 76 5.39 2.55 5.40
N THR A 77 6.58 1.99 5.61
CA THR A 77 6.95 1.26 6.82
C THR A 77 8.10 1.95 7.55
N GLU A 78 8.18 1.76 8.86
CA GLU A 78 9.31 2.13 9.72
C GLU A 78 9.51 1.01 10.74
N GLY A 79 10.76 0.73 11.12
CA GLY A 79 11.09 -0.33 12.06
C GLY A 79 11.74 0.22 13.33
N SER A 80 11.29 -0.27 14.49
CA SER A 80 11.87 0.00 15.79
C SER A 80 11.13 -0.78 16.88
N ILE A 81 11.87 -1.52 17.70
CA ILE A 81 11.31 -2.15 18.92
C ILE A 81 10.84 -1.07 19.91
N ALA A 82 11.55 0.07 19.98
CA ALA A 82 11.18 1.16 20.88
C ALA A 82 9.85 1.81 20.49
N CYS A 83 9.53 1.86 19.19
CA CYS A 83 8.30 2.46 18.69
C CYS A 83 7.13 1.46 18.60
N PHE A 84 7.39 0.22 18.19
CA PHE A 84 6.34 -0.74 17.82
C PHE A 84 6.32 -2.01 18.68
N GLY A 85 7.15 -2.07 19.73
CA GLY A 85 7.19 -3.20 20.65
C GLY A 85 7.52 -4.51 19.94
N GLY A 86 6.80 -5.58 20.31
CA GLY A 86 7.01 -6.93 19.77
C GLY A 86 6.59 -7.12 18.31
N ASP A 87 5.91 -6.15 17.70
CA ASP A 87 5.63 -6.18 16.25
C ASP A 87 6.82 -5.65 15.44
N GLU A 88 7.74 -4.93 16.08
CA GLU A 88 9.00 -4.37 15.56
C GLU A 88 8.88 -3.38 14.39
N MET A 89 7.72 -3.32 13.74
CA MET A 89 7.43 -2.56 12.53
C MET A 89 6.12 -1.80 12.69
N GLY A 90 6.03 -0.64 12.05
CA GLY A 90 4.80 0.10 11.84
C GLY A 90 4.55 0.33 10.35
N TYR A 91 3.28 0.52 10.00
CA TYR A 91 2.84 0.82 8.64
C TYR A 91 1.99 2.10 8.60
N ASN A 92 2.02 2.76 7.45
CA ASN A 92 1.12 3.83 7.07
C ASN A 92 0.62 3.55 5.65
N LEU A 93 -0.70 3.53 5.45
CA LEU A 93 -1.32 3.55 4.13
C LEU A 93 -1.77 4.98 3.82
N VAL A 94 -1.21 5.56 2.76
CA VAL A 94 -1.56 6.90 2.26
C VAL A 94 -2.08 6.81 0.83
N SER A 95 -2.95 7.74 0.45
CA SER A 95 -3.60 7.77 -0.85
C SER A 95 -3.48 9.15 -1.48
N LYS A 96 -3.21 9.18 -2.78
CA LYS A 96 -3.26 10.42 -3.56
C LYS A 96 -4.71 10.75 -3.89
N GLN A 97 -5.13 11.94 -3.49
CA GLN A 97 -6.49 12.44 -3.65
C GLN A 97 -6.68 13.07 -5.04
N ALA A 98 -7.94 13.31 -5.42
CA ALA A 98 -8.30 13.90 -6.71
C ALA A 98 -7.68 15.30 -6.92
N ASP A 99 -7.53 16.08 -5.84
CA ASP A 99 -6.89 17.40 -5.82
C ASP A 99 -5.35 17.35 -5.80
N GLN A 100 -4.76 16.17 -6.05
CA GLN A 100 -3.32 15.89 -6.00
C GLN A 100 -2.68 15.97 -4.60
N THR A 101 -3.45 16.21 -3.55
CA THR A 101 -2.95 16.12 -2.17
C THR A 101 -2.80 14.66 -1.75
N TRP A 102 -1.99 14.41 -0.73
CA TRP A 102 -1.81 13.09 -0.13
C TRP A 102 -2.46 13.05 1.24
N LYS A 103 -3.21 11.99 1.52
CA LYS A 103 -3.91 11.80 2.79
C LYS A 103 -3.59 10.43 3.38
N ARG A 104 -3.43 10.37 4.71
CA ARG A 104 -3.37 9.11 5.43
C ARG A 104 -4.75 8.46 5.54
N ILE A 105 -4.80 7.18 5.18
CA ILE A 105 -6.01 6.36 5.20
C ILE A 105 -6.09 5.53 6.47
N THR A 106 -4.99 4.89 6.85
CA THR A 106 -4.85 4.13 8.09
C THR A 106 -3.37 3.95 8.42
N ASP A 107 -3.08 3.68 9.69
CA ASP A 107 -1.75 3.37 10.21
C ASP A 107 -1.87 2.46 11.43
N GLY A 108 -0.76 1.83 11.81
CA GLY A 108 -0.69 0.98 12.99
C GLY A 108 0.65 0.26 13.11
N ALA A 109 0.79 -0.50 14.19
CA ALA A 109 1.88 -1.46 14.36
C ALA A 109 1.60 -2.74 13.56
N GLY A 110 2.66 -3.42 13.13
CA GLY A 110 2.61 -4.67 12.37
C GLY A 110 2.95 -4.51 10.88
N ILE A 111 2.82 -5.62 10.17
CA ILE A 111 3.14 -5.75 8.75
C ILE A 111 1.84 -5.76 7.95
N LEU A 112 1.58 -4.69 7.19
CA LEU A 112 0.41 -4.60 6.32
C LEU A 112 0.60 -5.48 5.07
N THR A 113 -0.28 -6.45 4.90
CA THR A 113 -0.41 -7.25 3.68
C THR A 113 -1.70 -6.90 2.94
N ILE A 114 -1.57 -6.58 1.65
CA ILE A 114 -2.69 -6.24 0.78
C ILE A 114 -3.32 -7.54 0.25
N LEU A 115 -4.59 -7.77 0.57
CA LEU A 115 -5.33 -8.94 0.11
C LEU A 115 -6.07 -8.69 -1.21
N ALA A 116 -6.40 -9.77 -1.92
CA ALA A 116 -7.18 -9.70 -3.16
C ALA A 116 -8.67 -9.39 -2.94
N THR A 117 -9.21 -9.70 -1.75
CA THR A 117 -10.59 -9.36 -1.38
C THR A 117 -10.73 -7.86 -1.14
N LYS A 118 -11.89 -7.30 -1.44
CA LYS A 118 -12.14 -5.86 -1.40
C LYS A 118 -13.35 -5.51 -0.53
N GLY A 119 -13.29 -4.32 0.07
CA GLY A 119 -14.39 -3.64 0.72
C GLY A 119 -15.08 -2.62 -0.19
N MET A 120 -15.70 -1.62 0.42
CA MET A 120 -16.41 -0.57 -0.30
C MET A 120 -15.46 0.27 -1.15
N GLY A 121 -15.92 0.75 -2.31
CA GLY A 121 -15.13 1.63 -3.18
C GLY A 121 -13.85 0.99 -3.74
N GLY A 122 -13.76 -0.35 -3.78
CA GLY A 122 -12.64 -1.07 -4.39
C GLY A 122 -11.40 -1.21 -3.50
N TRP A 123 -11.42 -0.67 -2.28
CA TRP A 123 -10.31 -0.78 -1.33
C TRP A 123 -10.02 -2.24 -0.95
N PRO A 124 -8.76 -2.68 -0.99
CA PRO A 124 -8.41 -4.04 -0.59
C PRO A 124 -8.62 -4.22 0.91
N ASP A 125 -8.98 -5.43 1.31
CA ASP A 125 -8.85 -5.86 2.70
C ASP A 125 -7.35 -5.89 3.07
N LEU A 126 -7.06 -5.56 4.32
CA LEU A 126 -5.69 -5.51 4.86
C LEU A 126 -5.54 -6.57 5.94
N GLU A 127 -4.58 -7.47 5.79
CA GLU A 127 -4.13 -8.31 6.91
C GLU A 127 -2.98 -7.61 7.63
N ILE A 128 -3.08 -7.46 8.95
CA ILE A 128 -2.04 -6.85 9.76
C ILE A 128 -1.29 -7.96 10.49
N GLY A 129 -0.16 -8.35 9.90
CA GLY A 129 0.75 -9.34 10.47
C GLY A 129 1.55 -8.79 11.65
N GLY A 130 2.22 -9.70 12.35
CA GLY A 130 3.06 -9.41 13.51
C GLY A 130 3.47 -10.72 14.17
N GLN A 131 3.73 -10.68 15.46
CA GLN A 131 3.98 -11.88 16.25
C GLN A 131 2.72 -12.78 16.35
N GLY A 132 2.88 -14.09 16.14
CA GLY A 132 1.82 -15.09 16.29
C GLY A 132 1.31 -15.70 14.98
N PHE A 133 0.10 -16.27 15.04
CA PHE A 133 -0.47 -17.11 13.97
C PHE A 133 -1.97 -16.86 13.76
N CYS A 134 -2.47 -15.67 14.08
CA CYS A 134 -3.86 -15.32 13.85
C CYS A 134 -4.04 -13.80 13.77
N PHE A 135 -4.07 -13.28 12.55
CA PHE A 135 -3.95 -11.86 12.28
C PHE A 135 -5.31 -11.23 11.94
N PRO A 136 -5.56 -9.99 12.39
CA PRO A 136 -6.77 -9.28 12.03
C PRO A 136 -6.74 -8.93 10.53
N VAL A 137 -7.87 -9.19 9.87
CA VAL A 137 -8.16 -8.65 8.55
C VAL A 137 -9.13 -7.49 8.71
N GLN A 138 -8.71 -6.33 8.26
CA GLN A 138 -9.50 -5.11 8.28
C GLN A 138 -10.10 -4.84 6.90
N ARG A 139 -11.35 -4.41 6.87
CA ARG A 139 -12.09 -4.05 5.65
C ARG A 139 -12.50 -2.59 5.67
N TRP A 140 -12.34 -1.92 4.54
CA TRP A 140 -12.86 -0.57 4.36
C TRP A 140 -14.40 -0.56 4.29
N ASN A 141 -15.03 0.22 5.18
CA ASN A 141 -16.49 0.37 5.25
C ASN A 141 -17.03 1.65 4.60
N GLY A 142 -16.22 2.31 3.75
CA GLY A 142 -16.56 3.62 3.17
C GLY A 142 -16.02 4.81 3.96
N LYS A 143 -15.60 4.61 5.22
CA LYS A 143 -15.09 5.66 6.10
C LYS A 143 -13.78 5.30 6.80
N ALA A 144 -13.63 4.05 7.23
CA ALA A 144 -12.47 3.56 7.96
C ALA A 144 -12.25 2.07 7.68
N TYR A 145 -11.02 1.61 7.91
CA TYR A 145 -10.74 0.19 8.05
C TYR A 145 -11.25 -0.31 9.40
N VAL A 146 -12.12 -1.33 9.37
CA VAL A 146 -12.69 -1.96 10.56
C VAL A 146 -12.40 -3.44 10.56
N LEU A 147 -12.25 -4.04 11.75
CA LEU A 147 -12.06 -5.48 11.88
C LEU A 147 -13.20 -6.23 11.20
N GLN A 148 -12.85 -7.15 10.30
CA GLN A 148 -13.82 -7.94 9.55
C GLN A 148 -13.70 -9.44 9.87
N ARG A 149 -12.49 -9.97 10.03
CA ARG A 149 -12.23 -11.34 10.49
C ARG A 149 -10.82 -11.47 11.06
N HIS A 150 -10.46 -12.66 11.53
CA HIS A 150 -9.07 -13.05 11.71
C HIS A 150 -8.72 -14.21 10.80
N GLN A 151 -7.48 -14.26 10.33
CA GLN A 151 -6.98 -15.37 9.52
C GLN A 151 -5.49 -15.64 9.73
N TYR A 152 -5.04 -16.80 9.26
CA TYR A 152 -3.64 -17.15 9.10
C TYR A 152 -3.48 -17.95 7.82
N GLU A 153 -2.59 -17.53 6.92
CA GLU A 153 -2.42 -18.13 5.59
C GLU A 153 -3.74 -18.24 4.81
N GLY A 154 -4.61 -17.23 4.94
CA GLY A 154 -5.92 -17.19 4.30
C GLY A 154 -7.00 -18.07 4.95
N LYS A 155 -6.69 -18.81 6.02
CA LYS A 155 -7.66 -19.66 6.75
C LYS A 155 -8.21 -18.94 7.99
N PRO A 156 -9.52 -19.01 8.28
CA PRO A 156 -10.09 -18.43 9.49
C PRO A 156 -9.42 -18.96 10.76
N CYS A 157 -9.20 -18.09 11.73
CA CYS A 157 -8.63 -18.44 13.03
C CYS A 157 -9.31 -17.66 14.17
N ARG A 158 -8.99 -18.01 15.42
CA ARG A 158 -9.41 -17.25 16.60
C ARG A 158 -8.17 -16.83 17.38
N PRO A 159 -7.99 -15.54 17.69
CA PRO A 159 -6.88 -15.10 18.51
C PRO A 159 -7.00 -15.72 19.91
N ALA A 160 -5.86 -16.01 20.52
CA ALA A 160 -5.82 -16.39 21.94
C ALA A 160 -6.41 -15.24 22.76
N ARG A 161 -7.20 -15.59 23.79
CA ARG A 161 -7.77 -14.60 24.73
C ARG A 161 -6.72 -14.12 25.71
#